data_AF-A0A380QQ09-F1
#
_entry.id   AF-A0A380QQ09-F1
#
_cell.length_a   1.000
_cell.length_b   1.000
_cell.length_c   1.000
_cell.angle_alpha   90.00
_cell.angle_beta   90.00
_cell.angle_gamma   90.00
#
_symmetry.space_group_name_H-M   'P 1'
#
loop_
_entity.id
_entity.type
_entity.pdbx_description
1 polymer ?
#
loop_
_entity_poly.entity_id
_entity_poly.type
_entity_poly.pdbx_seq_one_letter_code
_entity_poly.pdbx_strand_id
1 'polypeptide(L)' 'MTTNSYEVALNAMATLINTVPLLGGSHSREDYEQALEMVDRLIGTDEKNPLIDLLAKKLLIMKIPPPNLRHLTRV' A
#
# COMPACT_ATOMS: atom_id res chain seq x y z
N MET A 1 0.78 12.55 31.14
CA MET A 1 1.91 12.25 30.24
C MET A 1 1.46 12.63 28.84
N THR A 2 2.03 13.68 28.25
CA THR A 2 1.75 14.04 26.85
C THR A 2 2.64 13.18 25.98
N THR A 3 2.09 12.13 25.39
CA THR A 3 2.82 11.34 24.39
C THR A 3 3.22 12.27 23.26
N ASN A 4 4.50 12.31 22.91
CA ASN A 4 4.98 13.12 21.81
C ASN A 4 4.31 12.61 20.53
N SER A 5 3.64 13.48 19.76
CA SER A 5 2.98 13.11 18.51
C SER A 5 3.91 12.36 17.55
N TYR A 6 5.22 12.62 17.64
CA TYR A 6 6.26 11.88 16.93
C TYR A 6 6.31 10.39 17.30
N GLU A 7 6.32 10.05 18.59
CA GLU A 7 6.36 8.65 19.05
C GLU A 7 5.08 7.90 18.68
N VAL A 8 3.93 8.58 18.75
CA VAL A 8 2.64 8.03 18.30
C VAL A 8 2.68 7.71 16.81
N ALA A 9 3.20 8.62 15.99
CA ALA A 9 3.32 8.41 14.55
C ALA A 9 4.25 7.24 14.21
N LEU A 10 5.38 7.10 14.90
CA LEU A 10 6.29 5.97 14.71
C LEU A 10 5.62 4.64 15.06
N ASN A 11 4.93 4.56 16.19
CA ASN A 11 4.23 3.34 16.63
C ASN A 11 3.07 2.98 15.70
N ALA A 12 2.33 3.98 15.22
CA ALA A 12 1.27 3.78 14.23
C ALA A 12 1.84 3.24 12.91
N MET A 13 2.95 3.81 12.43
CA MET A 13 3.60 3.34 11.20
C MET A 13 4.15 1.92 11.36
N ALA A 14 4.77 1.59 12.49
CA ALA A 14 5.25 0.24 12.76
C ALA A 14 4.10 -0.79 12.77
N THR A 15 2.98 -0.44 13.40
CA THR A 15 1.76 -1.27 13.42
C THR A 15 1.21 -1.49 12.01
N LEU A 16 1.18 -0.42 11.22
CA LEU A 16 0.73 -0.47 9.83
C LEU A 16 1.63 -1.36 8.97
N ILE A 17 2.95 -1.24 9.08
CA ILE A 17 3.92 -2.08 8.35
C ILE A 17 3.77 -3.55 8.75
N ASN A 18 3.58 -3.85 10.03
CA ASN A 18 3.38 -5.23 10.49
C ASN A 18 2.09 -5.85 9.92
N THR A 19 1.06 -5.04 9.68
CA THR A 19 -0.21 -5.48 9.09
C THR A 19 -0.12 -5.57 7.57
N VAL A 20 0.66 -4.68 6.95
CA VAL A 20 0.83 -4.61 5.49
C VAL A 20 2.33 -4.59 5.17
N PRO A 21 3.00 -5.76 5.14
CA PRO A 21 4.45 -5.86 5.00
C PRO A 21 5.03 -5.18 3.76
N LEU A 22 4.23 -5.05 2.69
CA LEU A 22 4.61 -4.33 1.46
C LEU A 22 4.95 -2.85 1.71
N LEU A 23 4.34 -2.21 2.72
CA LEU A 23 4.62 -0.82 3.07
C LEU A 23 6.02 -0.63 3.68
N GLY A 24 6.59 -1.69 4.23
CA GLY A 24 7.98 -1.75 4.64
C GLY A 24 8.90 -2.01 3.45
N GLY A 25 9.62 -3.12 3.52
CA GLY A 25 10.58 -3.57 2.52
C GLY A 25 10.35 -5.01 2.05
N SER A 26 9.15 -5.56 2.25
CA SER A 26 8.86 -6.89 1.71
C SER A 26 8.78 -6.83 0.18
N HIS A 27 9.35 -7.86 -0.45
CA HIS A 27 9.31 -8.08 -1.89
C HIS A 27 8.70 -9.46 -2.23
N SER A 28 7.94 -10.04 -1.31
CA SER A 28 7.21 -11.27 -1.57
C SER A 28 6.08 -11.02 -2.56
N ARG A 29 5.89 -11.94 -3.50
CA ARG A 29 4.76 -11.91 -4.44
C ARG A 29 3.41 -11.91 -3.70
N GLU A 30 3.33 -12.62 -2.58
CA GLU A 30 2.10 -12.73 -1.80
C GLU A 30 1.71 -11.38 -1.18
N ASP A 31 2.67 -10.65 -0.62
CA ASP A 31 2.44 -9.30 -0.09
C ASP A 31 2.06 -8.30 -1.19
N TYR A 32 2.61 -8.48 -2.40
CA TYR A 32 2.24 -7.69 -3.58
C TYR A 32 0.80 -7.95 -4.02
N GLU A 33 0.39 -9.22 -4.11
CA GLU A 33 -0.99 -9.60 -4.47
C GLU A 33 -2.00 -9.14 -3.41
N GLN A 34 -1.68 -9.28 -2.12
CA GLN A 34 -2.52 -8.76 -1.03
C GLN A 34 -2.67 -7.23 -1.08
N ALA A 35 -1.61 -6.50 -1.39
CA ALA A 35 -1.68 -5.05 -1.53
C ALA A 35 -2.54 -4.60 -2.73
N LEU A 36 -2.53 -5.35 -3.84
CA LEU A 36 -3.42 -5.08 -4.97
C LEU A 36 -4.89 -5.27 -4.57
N GLU A 37 -5.20 -6.37 -3.87
CA GLU A 37 -6.56 -6.61 -3.36
C GLU A 37 -7.00 -5.50 -2.39
N MET A 38 -6.09 -5.03 -1.54
CA MET A 38 -6.38 -3.96 -0.59
C MET A 38 -6.68 -2.63 -1.29
N VAL A 39 -5.93 -2.28 -2.34
CA VAL A 39 -6.21 -1.08 -3.16
C VAL A 39 -7.59 -1.18 -3.81
N ASP A 40 -7.93 -2.33 -4.39
CA ASP A 40 -9.23 -2.54 -5.04
C ASP A 40 -10.39 -2.37 -4.05
N ARG A 41 -10.27 -2.98 -2.86
CA ARG A 41 -11.26 -2.83 -1.77
C ARG A 41 -11.37 -1.38 -1.28
N LEU A 42 -10.24 -0.68 -1.15
CA LEU A 42 -10.23 0.72 -0.71
C LEU A 42 -10.90 1.62 -1.74
N ILE A 43 -10.63 1.45 -3.04
CA ILE A 43 -11.30 2.23 -4.10
C ILE A 43 -12.82 1.98 -4.04
N GLY A 44 -13.26 0.75 -3.80
CA GLY A 44 -14.68 0.42 -3.66
C GLY A 44 -15.36 0.96 -2.39
N THR A 45 -14.61 1.34 -1.37
CA THR A 45 -15.15 1.72 -0.04
C THR A 45 -14.89 3.20 0.31
N ASP A 46 -13.66 3.67 0.12
CA ASP A 46 -13.17 5.03 0.38
C ASP A 46 -12.04 5.36 -0.62
N GLU A 47 -12.42 5.82 -1.80
CA GLU A 47 -11.50 6.12 -2.91
C GLU A 47 -10.49 7.24 -2.60
N LYS A 48 -10.69 8.00 -1.51
CA LYS A 48 -9.81 9.11 -1.09
C LYS A 48 -8.90 8.71 0.06
N ASN A 49 -8.92 7.44 0.46
CA ASN A 49 -8.11 6.98 1.56
C ASN A 49 -6.61 7.15 1.25
N PRO A 50 -5.83 7.81 2.12
CA PRO A 50 -4.40 8.06 1.87
C PRO A 50 -3.58 6.77 1.76
N LEU A 51 -4.12 5.63 2.21
CA LEU A 51 -3.45 4.33 2.09
C LEU A 51 -3.36 3.86 0.63
N ILE A 52 -4.27 4.30 -0.24
CA ILE A 52 -4.23 4.02 -1.68
C ILE A 52 -2.95 4.57 -2.30
N ASP A 53 -2.64 5.85 -2.05
CA ASP A 53 -1.43 6.50 -2.58
C ASP A 53 -0.15 5.86 -2.07
N LEU A 54 -0.14 5.45 -0.79
CA LEU A 54 1.01 4.82 -0.17
C LEU A 54 1.28 3.44 -0.79
N LEU A 55 0.24 2.63 -0.97
CA LEU A 55 0.34 1.31 -1.61
C LEU A 55 0.72 1.44 -3.09
N ALA A 56 0.12 2.37 -3.83
CA ALA A 56 0.45 2.62 -5.24
C ALA A 56 1.93 2.94 -5.44
N LYS A 57 2.51 3.80 -4.58
CA LYS A 57 3.95 4.12 -4.62
C LYS A 57 4.82 2.87 -4.41
N LYS A 58 4.46 1.99 -3.47
CA LYS A 58 5.21 0.76 -3.20
C LYS A 58 5.11 -0.25 -4.34
N LEU A 59 3.93 -0.43 -4.91
CA LEU A 59 3.71 -1.28 -6.08
C LEU A 59 4.52 -0.82 -7.30
N LEU A 60 4.66 0.50 -7.49
CA LEU A 60 5.50 1.06 -8.56
C LEU A 60 7.00 0.77 -8.35
N ILE A 61 7.48 0.82 -7.10
CA ILE A 61 8.89 0.52 -6.76
C ILE A 61 9.19 -0.98 -6.95
N MET A 62 8.24 -1.84 -6.58
CA MET A 62 8.40 -3.30 -6.68
C MET A 62 8.25 -3.82 -8.12
N LYS A 63 7.79 -2.99 -9.05
CA LYS A 63 7.35 -3.39 -10.39
C LYS A 63 8.42 -4.14 -11.20
N ILE A 64 8.43 -5.46 -11.04
CA ILE A 64 8.37 -6.43 -12.14
C ILE A 64 7.13 -6.04 -12.98
N PRO A 65 7.21 -5.97 -14.32
CA PRO A 65 6.10 -5.50 -15.14
C PRO A 65 4.81 -6.31 -14.87
N PRO A 66 3.66 -5.66 -14.68
CA PRO A 66 2.40 -6.36 -14.44
C PRO A 66 2.04 -7.16 -15.70
N PRO A 67 1.62 -8.43 -15.56
CA PRO A 67 1.09 -9.17 -16.69
C PRO A 67 -0.25 -8.53 -17.09
N ASN A 68 -0.22 -7.77 -18.19
CA ASN A 68 -1.35 -7.20 -18.93
C ASN A 68 -2.23 -6.15 -18.20
N LEU A 69 -1.83 -4.88 -18.30
CA LEU A 69 -2.76 -3.74 -18.25
C LEU A 69 -3.19 -3.30 -19.67
N ARG A 70 -3.54 -4.27 -20.54
CA ARG A 70 -4.01 -4.00 -21.91
C ARG A 70 -5.35 -3.25 -21.98
N HIS A 71 -6.01 -3.02 -20.84
CA HIS A 71 -7.30 -2.34 -20.76
C HIS A 71 -7.22 -0.85 -20.44
N LEU A 72 -6.04 -0.30 -20.09
CA LEU A 72 -5.88 1.11 -19.70
C LEU A 72 -5.15 1.99 -20.73
N THR A 73 -4.87 1.46 -21.93
CA THR A 73 -4.30 2.23 -23.05
C THR A 73 -5.25 2.26 -24.24
N ARG A 74 -6.46 2.79 -24.03
CA ARG A 74 -7.31 3.27 -25.12
C ARG A 74 -7.82 4.68 -24.80
N VAL A 75 -6.98 5.65 -25.12
CA VAL A 75 -7.33 6.99 -25.62
C VAL A 75 -6.16 7.49 -26.44
#